data_AF-A0A0F9HTL1-F1
#
_entry.id   AF-A0A0F9HTL1-F1
#
_cell.length_a   1.000
_cell.length_b   1.000
_cell.length_c   1.000
_cell.angle_alpha   90.00
_cell.angle_beta   90.00
_cell.angle_gamma   90.00
#
_symmetry.space_group_name_H-M   'P 1'
#
loop_
_entity.id
_entity.type
_entity.pdbx_description
1 polymer ?
#
loop_
_entity_poly.entity_id
_entity_poly.type
_entity_poly.pdbx_seq_one_letter_code
_entity_poly.pdbx_strand_id
1 'polypeptide(L)'
;MNTFLDDSIQNMRRTETSTTYANIRSRMLHAIMGIADEAGELNEMMLRATFYNKRINITHYKEELGDLWWCLCLAVDDLAETEDKTPEKIFQEILSINKAKLKIRYPEKYSNTQACVRDLDAEKHAIEEAKITHRRRP
;
A
#
# COMPACT_ATOMS: atom_id res chain seq x y z
N MET A 1 16.07 41.82 -14.83
CA MET A 1 14.62 41.75 -14.54
C MET A 1 14.33 40.28 -14.32
N ASN A 2 13.97 39.85 -13.09
CA ASN A 2 13.61 38.45 -12.88
C ASN A 2 12.35 38.15 -13.70
N THR A 3 12.39 37.08 -14.48
CA THR A 3 11.22 36.61 -15.22
C THR A 3 10.24 35.93 -14.27
N PHE A 4 8.99 35.75 -14.70
CA PHE A 4 8.00 34.93 -13.99
C PHE A 4 8.51 33.50 -13.73
N LEU A 5 9.33 32.96 -14.65
CA LEU A 5 9.95 31.65 -14.50
C LEU A 5 11.01 31.65 -13.39
N ASP A 6 11.83 32.71 -13.31
CA ASP A 6 12.84 32.83 -12.26
C ASP A 6 12.20 32.91 -10.87
N ASP A 7 11.13 33.71 -10.74
CA ASP A 7 10.34 33.78 -9.51
C ASP A 7 9.77 32.40 -9.16
N SER A 8 9.15 31.71 -10.12
CA SER A 8 8.56 30.37 -9.90
C SER A 8 9.61 29.33 -9.46
N ILE A 9 10.78 29.29 -10.11
CA ILE A 9 11.86 28.35 -9.76
C ILE A 9 12.39 28.63 -8.35
N GLN A 10 12.53 29.90 -7.98
CA GLN A 10 12.92 30.28 -6.60
C GLN A 10 11.86 29.89 -5.57
N ASN A 11 10.58 30.02 -5.91
CA ASN A 11 9.46 29.55 -5.07
C ASN A 11 9.40 28.02 -4.95
N MET A 12 9.82 27.26 -5.98
CA MET A 12 9.89 25.80 -5.90
C MET A 12 11.10 25.32 -5.08
N ARG A 13 12.30 25.89 -5.33
CA ARG A 13 13.53 25.46 -4.63
C ARG A 13 13.50 25.68 -3.12
N ARG A 14 12.74 26.66 -2.62
CA ARG A 14 12.60 26.86 -1.16
C ARG A 14 11.80 25.74 -0.47
N THR A 15 10.97 25.00 -1.21
CA THR A 15 10.17 23.89 -0.69
C THR A 15 10.78 22.53 -1.05
N GLU A 16 11.87 22.51 -1.81
CA GLU A 16 12.65 21.32 -2.09
C GLU A 16 13.28 20.81 -0.78
N THR A 17 12.98 19.55 -0.45
CA THR A 17 13.59 18.89 0.70
C THR A 17 15.06 18.60 0.40
N SER A 18 15.98 19.23 1.12
CA SER A 18 17.43 19.03 0.96
C SER A 18 17.99 17.90 1.82
N THR A 19 17.15 17.21 2.59
CA THR A 19 17.59 16.14 3.51
C THR A 19 16.58 15.02 3.59
N THR A 20 17.01 13.80 3.29
CA THR A 20 16.23 12.58 3.53
C THR A 20 16.62 12.01 4.90
N TYR A 21 15.76 12.22 5.91
CA TYR A 21 16.01 11.76 7.29
C TYR A 21 15.58 10.31 7.55
N ALA A 22 14.95 9.66 6.57
CA ALA A 22 14.33 8.37 6.77
C ALA A 22 15.40 7.26 6.75
N ASN A 23 15.58 6.59 7.90
CA ASN A 23 16.34 5.34 7.97
C ASN A 23 15.50 4.21 7.38
N ILE A 24 15.34 4.21 6.05
CA ILE A 24 14.57 3.21 5.32
C ILE A 24 15.49 2.03 5.03
N ARG A 25 15.10 0.83 5.49
CA ARG A 25 15.80 -0.40 5.14
C ARG A 25 15.75 -0.62 3.62
N SER A 26 16.86 -1.05 3.01
CA SER A 26 16.93 -1.27 1.57
C SER A 26 15.87 -2.25 1.04
N ARG A 27 15.52 -3.27 1.85
CA ARG A 27 14.48 -4.24 1.49
C ARG A 27 13.08 -3.60 1.49
N MET A 28 12.76 -2.78 2.49
CA MET A 28 11.54 -1.97 2.50
C MET A 28 11.46 -1.07 1.26
N LEU A 29 12.54 -0.36 0.95
CA LEU A 29 12.57 0.53 -0.22
C LEU A 29 12.33 -0.24 -1.52
N HIS A 30 13.02 -1.37 -1.72
CA HIS A 30 12.88 -2.21 -2.89
C HIS A 30 11.45 -2.76 -3.02
N ALA A 31 10.88 -3.27 -1.93
CA ALA A 31 9.53 -3.80 -1.94
C ALA A 31 8.48 -2.74 -2.33
N ILE A 32 8.56 -1.54 -1.75
CA ILE A 32 7.60 -0.46 -2.03
C ILE A 32 7.75 0.07 -3.46
N MET A 33 8.98 0.20 -3.97
CA MET A 33 9.20 0.62 -5.35
C MET A 33 8.70 -0.42 -6.35
N GLY A 34 8.97 -1.71 -6.11
CA GLY A 34 8.45 -2.81 -6.93
C GLY A 34 6.92 -2.85 -6.95
N ILE A 35 6.26 -2.75 -5.78
CA ILE A 35 4.79 -2.67 -5.72
C ILE A 35 4.24 -1.55 -6.61
N ALA A 36 4.90 -0.39 -6.64
CA ALA A 36 4.45 0.74 -7.45
C ALA A 36 4.61 0.47 -8.95
N ASP A 37 5.69 -0.20 -9.35
CA ASP A 37 5.98 -0.56 -10.75
C ASP A 37 4.96 -1.59 -11.26
N GLU A 38 4.78 -2.71 -10.55
CA GLU A 38 3.87 -3.78 -10.99
C GLU A 38 2.39 -3.35 -10.93
N ALA A 39 2.03 -2.47 -9.98
CA ALA A 39 0.72 -1.85 -9.98
C ALA A 39 0.52 -0.92 -11.19
N GLY A 40 1.60 -0.30 -11.68
CA GLY A 40 1.63 0.49 -12.91
C GLY A 40 1.35 -0.38 -14.14
N GLU A 41 1.98 -1.55 -14.24
CA GLU A 41 1.78 -2.50 -15.34
C GLU A 41 0.34 -3.03 -15.38
N LEU A 42 -0.21 -3.42 -14.23
CA LEU A 42 -1.62 -3.79 -14.09
C LEU A 42 -2.56 -2.66 -14.53
N ASN A 43 -2.29 -1.43 -14.09
CA ASN A 43 -3.09 -0.27 -14.47
C ASN A 43 -3.00 0.02 -15.96
N GLU A 44 -1.82 -0.06 -16.57
CA GLU A 44 -1.65 0.12 -18.01
C GLU A 44 -2.51 -0.85 -18.80
N MET A 45 -2.52 -2.13 -18.40
CA MET A 45 -3.36 -3.14 -19.03
C MET A 45 -4.86 -2.78 -18.94
N MET A 46 -5.32 -2.32 -17.76
CA MET A 46 -6.71 -1.89 -17.57
C MET A 46 -7.06 -0.64 -18.37
N LEU A 47 -6.17 0.35 -18.43
CA LEU A 47 -6.32 1.57 -19.22
C LEU A 47 -6.44 1.23 -20.71
N ARG A 48 -5.57 0.34 -21.21
CA ARG A 48 -5.61 -0.10 -22.62
C ARG A 48 -6.89 -0.84 -22.96
N ALA A 49 -7.36 -1.71 -22.07
CA ALA A 49 -8.63 -2.39 -22.26
C ALA A 49 -9.82 -1.41 -22.25
N THR A 50 -9.81 -0.46 -21.33
CA THR A 50 -10.91 0.50 -21.12
C THR A 50 -11.02 1.54 -22.22
N PHE A 51 -9.91 2.20 -22.57
CA PHE A 51 -9.93 3.38 -23.45
C PHE A 51 -9.52 3.10 -24.89
N TYR A 52 -8.82 2.01 -25.16
CA TYR A 52 -8.29 1.70 -26.49
C TYR A 52 -8.85 0.39 -27.09
N ASN A 53 -9.92 -0.16 -26.49
CA ASN A 53 -10.61 -1.38 -26.93
C ASN A 53 -9.64 -2.55 -27.17
N LYS A 54 -8.62 -2.68 -26.33
CA LYS A 54 -7.66 -3.80 -26.38
C LYS A 54 -8.19 -4.98 -25.57
N ARG A 55 -7.92 -6.19 -26.03
CA ARG A 55 -8.23 -7.40 -25.25
C ARG A 55 -7.26 -7.51 -24.08
N ILE A 56 -7.76 -7.92 -22.93
CA ILE A 56 -6.93 -8.22 -21.76
C ILE A 56 -6.10 -9.48 -22.06
N ASN A 57 -4.79 -9.38 -21.91
CA ASN A 57 -3.89 -10.52 -21.96
C ASN A 57 -3.89 -11.21 -20.59
N ILE A 58 -4.56 -12.36 -20.49
CA ILE A 58 -4.70 -13.11 -19.23
C ILE A 58 -3.37 -13.69 -18.76
N THR A 59 -2.42 -13.98 -19.66
CA THR A 59 -1.08 -14.44 -19.27
C THR A 59 -0.33 -13.34 -18.55
N HIS A 60 -0.27 -12.15 -19.17
CA HIS A 60 0.34 -10.96 -18.57
C HIS A 60 -0.34 -10.59 -17.25
N TYR A 61 -1.68 -10.66 -17.18
CA TYR A 61 -2.38 -10.40 -15.92
C TYR A 61 -1.93 -11.31 -14.76
N LYS A 62 -1.61 -12.58 -15.04
CA LYS A 62 -1.12 -13.51 -14.02
C LYS A 62 0.33 -13.25 -13.63
N GLU A 63 1.16 -12.84 -14.59
CA GLU A 63 2.55 -12.43 -14.40
C GLU A 63 2.60 -11.24 -13.44
N GLU A 64 1.92 -10.15 -13.77
CA GLU A 64 1.90 -8.94 -12.94
C GLU A 64 1.26 -9.14 -11.55
N LEU A 65 0.27 -10.02 -11.43
CA LEU A 65 -0.26 -10.40 -10.11
C LEU A 65 0.77 -11.18 -9.28
N GLY A 66 1.59 -12.00 -9.95
CA GLY A 66 2.70 -12.73 -9.33
C GLY A 66 3.80 -11.79 -8.87
N ASP A 67 4.19 -10.82 -9.70
CA ASP A 67 5.24 -9.86 -9.39
C ASP A 67 4.81 -8.88 -8.29
N LEU A 68 3.55 -8.44 -8.31
CA LEU A 68 2.97 -7.70 -7.19
C LEU A 68 3.01 -8.51 -5.89
N TRP A 69 2.65 -9.80 -5.95
CA TRP A 69 2.71 -10.69 -4.79
C TRP A 69 4.15 -10.91 -4.30
N TRP A 70 5.12 -11.00 -5.22
CA TRP A 70 6.53 -11.14 -4.91
C TRP A 70 7.04 -9.93 -4.11
N CYS A 71 6.73 -8.71 -4.56
CA CYS A 71 7.10 -7.49 -3.84
C CYS A 71 6.39 -7.38 -2.47
N LEU A 72 5.13 -7.83 -2.37
CA LEU A 72 4.41 -7.93 -1.10
C LEU A 72 5.09 -8.91 -0.12
N CYS A 73 5.52 -10.08 -0.59
CA CYS A 73 6.27 -11.04 0.22
C CYS A 73 7.57 -10.44 0.74
N LEU A 74 8.27 -9.64 -0.07
CA LEU A 74 9.49 -8.95 0.34
C LEU A 74 9.23 -7.93 1.47
N ALA A 75 8.10 -7.21 1.41
CA ALA A 75 7.67 -6.31 2.49
C ALA A 75 7.28 -7.07 3.77
N VAL A 76 6.63 -8.24 3.65
CA VAL A 76 6.30 -9.11 4.78
C VAL A 76 7.57 -9.61 5.47
N ASP A 77 8.56 -10.07 4.71
CA ASP A 77 9.84 -10.54 5.22
C ASP A 77 10.63 -9.40 5.91
N ASP A 78 10.61 -8.19 5.36
CA ASP A 78 11.22 -7.01 5.97
C ASP A 78 10.62 -6.68 7.35
N LEU A 79 9.29 -6.72 7.46
CA LEU A 79 8.57 -6.51 8.71
C LEU A 79 8.83 -7.65 9.71
N ALA A 80 8.92 -8.88 9.22
CA ALA A 80 9.21 -10.06 10.04
C ALA A 80 10.58 -9.92 10.73
N GLU A 81 11.60 -9.52 9.99
CA GLU A 81 12.92 -9.24 10.55
C GLU A 81 12.90 -8.04 11.51
N THR A 82 12.17 -6.98 11.16
CA THR A 82 12.09 -5.76 11.97
C THR A 82 11.40 -5.98 13.32
N GLU A 83 10.40 -6.87 13.35
CA GLU A 83 9.62 -7.17 14.56
C GLU A 83 10.05 -8.45 15.28
N ASP A 84 11.11 -9.12 14.83
CA ASP A 84 11.56 -10.44 15.32
C ASP A 84 10.42 -11.47 15.36
N LYS A 85 9.75 -11.63 14.22
CA LYS A 85 8.63 -12.55 14.00
C LYS A 85 8.85 -13.40 12.76
N THR A 86 8.05 -14.44 12.59
CA THR A 86 8.02 -15.19 11.32
C THR A 86 7.22 -14.43 10.25
N PRO A 87 7.56 -14.58 8.95
CA PRO A 87 6.76 -14.02 7.86
C PRO A 87 5.28 -14.44 7.92
N GLU A 88 5.00 -15.69 8.30
CA GLU A 88 3.64 -16.20 8.49
C GLU A 88 2.87 -15.39 9.54
N LYS A 89 3.50 -15.04 10.67
CA LYS A 89 2.84 -14.25 11.73
C LYS A 89 2.55 -12.83 11.27
N ILE A 90 3.49 -12.18 10.59
CA ILE A 90 3.28 -10.85 10.00
C ILE A 90 2.15 -10.89 8.96
N PHE A 91 2.15 -11.88 8.09
CA PHE A 91 1.12 -12.07 7.08
C PHE A 91 -0.27 -12.20 7.72
N GLN A 92 -0.39 -13.03 8.77
CA GLN A 92 -1.62 -13.19 9.54
C GLN A 92 -2.05 -11.88 10.22
N GLU A 93 -1.12 -11.13 10.80
CA GLU A 93 -1.40 -9.83 11.44
C GLU A 93 -1.92 -8.80 10.42
N ILE A 94 -1.26 -8.65 9.26
CA ILE A 94 -1.69 -7.74 8.17
C ILE A 94 -3.13 -8.05 7.75
N LEU A 95 -3.44 -9.32 7.47
CA LEU A 95 -4.78 -9.73 7.06
C LEU A 95 -5.81 -9.54 8.17
N SER A 96 -5.44 -9.78 9.43
CA SER A 96 -6.35 -9.66 10.57
C SER A 96 -6.71 -8.20 10.84
N ILE A 97 -5.72 -7.30 10.81
CA ILE A 97 -5.92 -5.84 10.92
C ILE A 97 -6.83 -5.35 9.79
N ASN A 98 -6.58 -5.78 8.55
CA ASN A 98 -7.39 -5.35 7.41
C ASN A 98 -8.84 -5.86 7.51
N LYS A 99 -9.04 -7.13 7.91
CA LYS A 99 -10.38 -7.70 8.14
C LYS A 99 -11.11 -6.98 9.27
N ALA A 100 -10.45 -6.68 10.38
CA ALA A 100 -11.06 -6.05 11.54
C ALA A 100 -11.67 -4.69 11.18
N LYS A 101 -10.88 -3.78 10.59
CA LYS A 101 -11.39 -2.45 10.19
C LYS A 101 -12.48 -2.53 9.11
N LEU A 102 -12.35 -3.46 8.16
CA LEU A 102 -13.33 -3.58 7.07
C LEU A 102 -14.66 -4.17 7.54
N LYS A 103 -14.67 -5.04 8.56
CA LYS A 103 -15.91 -5.51 9.20
C LYS A 103 -16.65 -4.40 9.94
N ILE A 104 -15.92 -3.46 10.55
CA ILE A 104 -16.53 -2.26 11.15
C ILE A 104 -17.14 -1.38 10.06
N ARG A 105 -16.37 -1.13 8.98
CA ARG A 105 -16.83 -0.26 7.89
C ARG A 105 -18.01 -0.86 7.12
N TYR A 106 -17.96 -2.15 6.86
CA TYR A 106 -18.92 -2.88 6.03
C TYR A 106 -19.40 -4.14 6.78
N PRO A 107 -20.28 -3.99 7.79
CA PRO A 107 -20.74 -5.11 8.63
C PRO A 107 -21.50 -6.19 7.84
N GLU A 108 -22.16 -5.82 6.75
CA GLU A 108 -22.87 -6.76 5.86
C GLU A 108 -22.22 -6.83 4.47
N LYS A 109 -22.11 -5.69 3.79
CA LYS A 109 -21.56 -5.57 2.44
C LYS A 109 -21.12 -4.13 2.18
N TYR A 110 -20.49 -3.91 1.03
CA TYR A 110 -20.14 -2.57 0.57
C TYR A 110 -21.36 -1.65 0.44
N SER A 111 -21.19 -0.38 0.82
CA SER A 111 -22.12 0.72 0.58
C SER A 111 -21.36 2.03 0.34
N ASN A 112 -21.79 2.83 -0.64
CA ASN A 112 -21.24 4.17 -0.88
C ASN A 112 -21.35 5.06 0.37
N THR A 113 -22.46 4.98 1.10
CA THR A 113 -22.66 5.76 2.32
C THR A 113 -21.62 5.42 3.38
N GLN A 114 -21.32 4.14 3.58
CA GLN A 114 -20.31 3.68 4.55
C GLN A 114 -18.88 3.95 4.08
N ALA A 115 -18.65 3.96 2.77
CA ALA A 115 -17.38 4.37 2.19
C ALA A 115 -17.09 5.86 2.43
N CYS A 116 -18.13 6.71 2.34
CA CYS A 116 -18.03 8.16 2.56
C CYS A 116 -18.06 8.55 4.05
N VAL A 117 -18.88 7.89 4.87
CA VAL A 117 -19.08 8.20 6.28
C VAL A 117 -18.46 7.09 7.12
N ARG A 118 -17.21 7.31 7.53
CA ARG A 118 -16.39 6.32 8.24
C ARG A 118 -16.33 6.63 9.73
N ASP A 119 -16.60 5.63 10.56
CA ASP A 119 -16.32 5.68 12.00
C ASP A 119 -14.84 5.31 12.24
N LEU A 120 -13.98 6.32 12.19
CA LEU A 120 -12.52 6.13 12.30
C LEU A 120 -12.10 5.66 13.69
N ASP A 121 -12.84 6.03 14.74
CA ASP A 121 -12.52 5.64 16.11
C ASP A 121 -12.86 4.16 16.33
N ALA A 122 -14.03 3.71 15.87
CA ALA A 122 -14.38 2.29 15.89
C ALA A 122 -13.44 1.44 15.03
N GLU A 123 -13.06 1.91 13.83
CA GLU A 123 -12.06 1.23 12.99
C GLU A 123 -10.71 1.10 13.72
N LYS A 124 -10.24 2.17 14.36
CA LYS A 124 -8.96 2.19 15.09
C LYS A 124 -9.00 1.25 16.30
N HIS A 125 -10.09 1.23 17.06
CA HIS A 125 -10.26 0.33 18.19
C HIS A 125 -10.18 -1.14 17.74
N ALA A 126 -10.89 -1.51 16.68
CA ALA A 126 -10.86 -2.87 16.13
C ALA A 126 -9.47 -3.28 15.62
N ILE A 127 -8.69 -2.34 15.06
CA ILE A 127 -7.29 -2.59 14.65
C ILE A 127 -6.41 -2.93 15.86
N GLU A 128 -6.51 -2.17 16.95
CA GLU A 128 -5.69 -2.39 18.15
C GLU A 128 -6.04 -3.72 18.84
N GLU A 129 -7.31 -4.08 18.93
CA GLU A 129 -7.74 -5.39 19.46
C GLU A 129 -7.18 -6.56 18.63
N ALA A 130 -7.19 -6.42 17.29
CA ALA A 130 -6.65 -7.43 16.39
C ALA A 130 -5.12 -7.62 16.58
N LYS A 131 -4.37 -6.55 16.85
CA LYS A 131 -2.94 -6.61 17.16
C LYS A 131 -2.67 -7.35 18.48
N ILE A 132 -3.47 -7.09 19.52
CA ILE A 132 -3.31 -7.71 20.85
C ILE A 132 -3.55 -9.22 20.79
N THR A 133 -4.55 -9.66 20.03
CA THR A 133 -4.95 -11.07 19.92
C THR A 133 -3.79 -11.95 19.41
N HIS A 134 -2.93 -11.40 18.54
CA HIS A 134 -1.83 -12.16 17.93
C HIS A 134 -0.52 -12.08 18.71
N ARG A 135 -0.42 -11.19 19.71
CA ARG A 135 0.69 -11.17 20.68
C ARG A 135 0.57 -12.26 21.75
N ARG A 136 -0.63 -12.82 21.99
CA ARG A 136 -0.92 -13.74 23.10
C ARG A 136 -1.00 -15.23 22.71
N ARG A 137 -0.85 -15.58 21.44
CA ARG A 137 -0.82 -16.98 21.01
C ARG A 137 0.63 -17.49 20.97
N PRO A 138 0.99 -18.51 21.79
CA PRO A 138 2.31 -19.14 21.76
C PRO A 138 2.56 -19.83 20.42
#